data_AF-A0A6V7LWD5-F1
#
_entry.id   AF-A0A6V7LWD5-F1
#
_cell.length_a   1.000
_cell.length_b   1.000
_cell.length_c   1.000
_cell.angle_alpha   90.00
_cell.angle_beta   90.00
_cell.angle_gamma   90.00
#
_symmetry.space_group_name_H-M   'P 1'
#
loop_
_entity.id
_entity.type
_entity.pdbx_description
1 polymer ?
#
loop_
_entity_poly.entity_id
_entity_poly.type
_entity_poly.pdbx_seq_one_letter_code
_entity_poly.pdbx_strand_id
1 'polypeptide(L)' 'RAIMCYLVDQYGDNSPLYPTGHKQRAFVNQLLHFDAGTLYKAVSSYY' A
#
# COMPACT_ATOMS: atom_id res chain seq x y z
N ARG A 1 -6.44 1.79 2.23
CA ARG A 1 -5.05 1.97 1.72
C ARG A 1 -4.87 3.20 0.84
N ALA A 2 -5.82 3.52 -0.05
CA ALA A 2 -5.80 4.72 -0.89
C ALA A 2 -5.48 6.04 -0.13
N ILE A 3 -6.06 6.25 1.07
CA ILE A 3 -5.77 7.43 1.90
C ILE A 3 -4.27 7.53 2.24
N MET A 4 -3.64 6.42 2.63
CA MET A 4 -2.20 6.42 2.95
C MET A 4 -1.35 6.76 1.74
N CYS A 5 -1.65 6.16 0.57
CA CYS A 5 -0.95 6.48 -0.68
C CYS A 5 -1.12 7.95 -1.07
N TYR A 6 -2.34 8.50 -0.96
CA TYR A 6 -2.62 9.91 -1.23
C TYR A 6 -1.82 10.84 -0.33
N LEU A 7 -1.75 10.57 0.97
CA LEU A 7 -0.98 11.40 1.90
C LEU A 7 0.51 11.42 1.54
N VAL A 8 1.08 10.27 1.15
CA VAL A 8 2.49 10.21 0.74
C VAL A 8 2.70 10.87 -0.63
N ASP A 9 1.79 10.69 -1.58
CA ASP A 9 1.89 11.32 -2.91
C ASP A 9 1.72 12.85 -2.85
N GLN A 10 0.90 13.38 -1.91
CA GLN A 10 0.66 14.83 -1.78
C GLN A 10 1.65 15.55 -0.87
N TYR A 11 2.11 14.89 0.20
CA TYR A 11 2.87 15.56 1.27
C TYR A 11 4.21 14.87 1.57
N GLY A 12 4.51 13.75 0.93
CA GLY A 12 5.69 12.93 1.18
C GLY A 12 6.82 13.18 0.17
N ASP A 13 7.23 14.43 -0.02
CA ASP A 13 8.33 14.80 -0.94
C ASP A 13 9.58 13.92 -0.69
N ASN A 14 10.01 13.19 -1.73
CA ASN A 14 11.12 12.23 -1.69
C ASN A 14 11.02 11.17 -0.56
N SER A 15 9.81 10.87 -0.08
CA SER A 15 9.62 9.89 0.98
C SER A 15 9.98 8.47 0.51
N PRO A 16 10.75 7.71 1.29
CA PRO A 16 11.03 6.30 0.99
C PRO A 16 9.80 5.40 1.20
N LEU A 17 8.70 5.92 1.76
CA LEU A 17 7.52 5.16 2.15
C LEU A 17 6.68 4.67 0.95
N TYR A 18 6.63 5.44 -0.13
CA TYR A 18 5.89 5.08 -1.34
C TYR A 18 6.67 5.46 -2.60
N PRO A 19 7.66 4.62 -3.01
CA PRO A 19 8.58 4.94 -4.09
C PRO A 19 7.87 5.33 -5.38
N THR A 20 8.37 6.33 -6.11
CA THR A 20 7.80 6.76 -7.40
C THR A 20 8.21 5.86 -8.57
N GLY A 21 9.32 5.12 -8.42
CA GLY A 21 9.80 4.19 -9.44
C GLY A 21 8.81 3.05 -9.71
N HIS A 22 8.41 2.87 -10.96
CA HIS A 22 7.31 1.96 -11.36
C HIS A 22 7.46 0.53 -10.82
N LYS A 23 8.66 -0.07 -10.86
CA LYS A 23 8.88 -1.44 -10.38
C LYS A 23 8.71 -1.56 -8.86
N GLN A 24 9.29 -0.65 -8.11
CA GLN A 24 9.19 -0.65 -6.64
C GLN A 24 7.76 -0.33 -6.20
N ARG A 25 7.12 0.65 -6.85
CA ARG A 25 5.72 1.00 -6.61
C ARG A 25 4.78 -0.17 -6.91
N ALA A 26 5.02 -0.92 -7.98
CA ALA A 26 4.23 -2.11 -8.31
C ALA A 26 4.32 -3.17 -7.22
N PHE A 27 5.53 -3.41 -6.67
CA PHE A 27 5.71 -4.36 -5.56
C PHE A 27 5.00 -3.92 -4.28
N VAL A 28 5.12 -2.63 -3.91
CA VAL A 28 4.38 -2.08 -2.77
C VAL A 28 2.87 -2.19 -3.00
N ASN A 29 2.38 -1.83 -4.18
CA ASN A 29 0.96 -1.95 -4.53
C ASN A 29 0.46 -3.40 -4.46
N GLN A 30 1.26 -4.37 -4.91
CA GLN A 30 0.92 -5.79 -4.79
C GLN A 30 0.70 -6.18 -3.33
N LEU A 31 1.61 -5.79 -2.42
CA LEU A 31 1.48 -6.07 -0.99
C LEU A 31 0.29 -5.35 -0.37
N LEU A 32 0.07 -4.08 -0.75
CA LEU A 32 -1.12 -3.35 -0.35
C LEU A 32 -2.38 -4.06 -0.85
N HIS A 33 -2.45 -4.61 -2.07
CA HIS A 33 -3.63 -5.35 -2.51
C HIS A 33 -3.82 -6.67 -1.78
N PHE A 34 -2.74 -7.44 -1.60
CA PHE A 34 -2.72 -8.68 -0.83
C PHE A 34 -3.27 -8.46 0.58
N ASP A 35 -2.84 -7.37 1.23
CA ASP A 35 -3.30 -7.07 2.58
C ASP A 35 -4.83 -6.85 2.64
N ALA A 36 -5.53 -6.33 1.61
CA ALA A 36 -7.02 -6.14 1.70
C ALA A 36 -7.75 -7.39 1.26
N GLY A 37 -7.31 -7.94 0.13
CA GLY A 37 -8.03 -9.03 -0.50
C GLY A 37 -7.84 -10.35 0.23
N THR A 38 -6.69 -10.51 0.89
CA THR A 38 -6.26 -11.79 1.42
C THR A 38 -5.98 -11.72 2.91
N LEU A 39 -4.97 -10.98 3.36
CA LEU A 39 -4.53 -11.04 4.76
C LEU A 39 -5.59 -10.49 5.72
N TYR A 40 -5.96 -9.22 5.57
CA TYR A 40 -6.96 -8.60 6.44
C TYR A 40 -8.31 -9.30 6.33
N LYS A 41 -8.71 -9.72 5.13
CA LYS A 41 -9.94 -10.48 4.92
C LYS A 41 -9.91 -11.80 5.69
N ALA A 42 -8.82 -12.57 5.62
CA ALA A 42 -8.70 -13.84 6.33
C ALA A 42 -8.74 -13.65 7.85
N VAL A 43 -7.98 -12.68 8.37
CA VAL A 43 -7.96 -12.35 9.80
C VAL A 43 -9.35 -11.90 10.27
N SER A 44 -9.99 -11.00 9.54
CA SER A 44 -11.34 -10.51 9.85
C SER A 44 -12.43 -11.58 9.71
N SER A 45 -12.21 -12.63 8.91
CA SER A 45 -13.16 -13.75 8.79
C SER A 45 -13.01 -14.78 9.89
N TYR A 46 -11.86 -14.79 10.58
CA TYR A 46 -11.56 -15.73 11.65
C TYR A 46 -12.07 -15.26 13.02
N TYR A 47 -11.96 -13.96 13.30
CA TYR A 47 -12.48 -13.32 14.51
C TYR A 47 -13.90 -12.78 14.31
#